data_AF-A0A4R4KJX4-F1
#
_entry.id   AF-A0A4R4KJX4-F1
#
_cell.length_a   1.000
_cell.length_b   1.000
_cell.length_c   1.000
_cell.angle_alpha   90.00
_cell.angle_beta   90.00
_cell.angle_gamma   90.00
#
_symmetry.space_group_name_H-M   'P 1'
#
loop_
_entity.id
_entity.type
_entity.pdbx_description
1 polymer ?
#
loop_
_entity_poly.entity_id
_entity_poly.type
_entity_poly.pdbx_seq_one_letter_code
_entity_poly.pdbx_strand_id
1 'polypeptide(L)'
;MKDRRFLGQQTSKRKPLTQEQKDKQRKMASCYMVVNFHDGNEWSKWSNEWAQPRIRNIGDAVNEMFRIMETYFRGKVHSAAIFDTRINKDTGAENKIYQFENGVWKMEKQFNW
;
A
#
# COMPACT_ATOMS: atom_id res chain seq x y z
N MET A 1 13.85 27.80 -22.26
CA MET A 1 14.77 26.87 -21.56
C MET A 1 14.07 26.36 -20.30
N LYS A 2 14.36 25.12 -19.92
CA LYS A 2 13.61 24.28 -18.98
C LYS A 2 13.64 24.81 -17.53
N ASP A 3 12.47 25.11 -16.97
CA ASP A 3 12.30 25.15 -15.52
C ASP A 3 12.37 23.72 -14.98
N ARG A 4 13.54 23.36 -14.46
CA ARG A 4 13.73 22.15 -13.66
C ARG A 4 12.90 22.32 -12.39
N ARG A 5 11.69 21.74 -12.36
CA ARG A 5 10.93 21.56 -11.13
C ARG A 5 11.75 20.71 -10.19
N PHE A 6 12.32 21.33 -9.17
CA PHE A 6 12.91 20.65 -8.02
C PHE A 6 11.80 19.86 -7.32
N LEU A 7 11.69 18.55 -7.62
CA LEU A 7 10.89 17.57 -6.90
C LEU A 7 11.53 17.25 -5.54
N GLY A 8 11.71 18.26 -4.70
CA GLY A 8 12.42 18.14 -3.41
C GLY A 8 12.10 19.23 -2.40
N GLN A 9 11.08 20.06 -2.63
CA GLN A 9 10.69 21.05 -1.63
C GLN A 9 9.96 20.38 -0.45
N GLN A 10 10.66 20.33 0.68
CA GLN A 10 10.12 20.22 2.04
C GLN A 10 8.99 21.25 2.26
N THR A 11 7.76 20.94 1.85
CA THR A 11 6.62 21.87 1.93
C THR A 11 5.67 21.56 3.09
N SER A 12 5.90 20.47 3.83
CA SER A 12 5.10 20.18 5.02
C SER A 12 5.80 20.66 6.28
N LYS A 13 5.33 21.78 6.85
CA LYS A 13 5.60 22.16 8.26
C LYS A 13 4.89 21.25 9.26
N ARG A 14 4.14 20.23 8.82
CA ARG A 14 3.44 19.31 9.72
C ARG A 14 4.47 18.40 10.38
N LYS A 15 4.43 18.37 11.71
CA LYS A 15 5.20 17.41 12.50
C LYS A 15 4.89 15.99 12.01
N PRO A 16 5.87 15.06 12.05
CA PRO A 16 5.61 13.64 11.85
C PRO A 16 4.43 13.18 12.71
N LEU A 17 3.64 12.23 12.21
CA LEU A 17 2.50 11.69 12.95
C LEU A 17 2.97 11.08 14.28
N THR A 18 2.25 11.39 15.36
CA THR A 18 2.44 10.70 16.64
C THR A 18 2.05 9.23 16.51
N GLN A 19 2.51 8.38 17.43
CA GLN A 19 2.18 6.96 17.40
C GLN A 19 0.65 6.75 17.46
N GLU A 20 -0.04 7.49 18.34
CA GLU A 20 -1.51 7.45 18.43
C GLU A 20 -2.20 7.81 17.11
N GLN A 21 -1.68 8.80 16.37
CA GLN A 21 -2.23 9.17 15.06
C GLN A 21 -2.00 8.09 14.01
N LYS A 22 -0.84 7.43 14.04
CA LYS A 22 -0.55 6.27 13.18
C LYS A 22 -1.49 5.11 13.50
N ASP A 23 -1.73 4.84 14.77
CA ASP A 23 -2.63 3.78 15.21
C ASP A 23 -4.09 4.09 14.81
N LYS A 24 -4.51 5.35 14.92
CA LYS A 24 -5.82 5.79 14.43
C LYS A 24 -5.95 5.65 12.92
N GLN A 25 -4.90 5.98 12.15
CA GLN A 25 -4.89 5.74 10.70
C GLN A 25 -4.98 4.25 10.40
N ARG A 26 -4.16 3.42 11.05
CA ARG A 26 -4.19 1.97 10.89
C ARG A 26 -5.58 1.38 11.16
N LYS A 27 -6.28 1.85 12.19
CA LYS A 27 -7.67 1.44 12.48
C LYS A 27 -8.64 1.73 11.33
N MET A 28 -8.46 2.83 10.63
CA MET A 28 -9.31 3.28 9.52
C MET A 28 -8.90 2.74 8.15
N ALA A 29 -7.77 2.01 8.04
CA ALA A 29 -7.30 1.49 6.77
C ALA A 29 -8.21 0.34 6.27
N SER A 30 -8.45 0.29 4.97
CA SER A 30 -9.25 -0.76 4.34
C SER A 30 -8.40 -1.93 3.88
N CYS A 31 -7.17 -1.66 3.42
CA CYS A 31 -6.22 -2.70 3.04
C CYS A 31 -4.79 -2.34 3.45
N TYR A 32 -3.94 -3.36 3.41
CA TYR A 32 -2.51 -3.27 3.65
C TYR A 32 -1.77 -4.04 2.57
N MET A 33 -0.65 -3.51 2.08
CA MET A 33 0.22 -4.18 1.11
C MET A 33 1.60 -4.39 1.71
N VAL A 34 2.17 -5.57 1.46
CA VAL A 34 3.57 -5.91 1.73
C VAL A 34 4.23 -6.30 0.41
N VAL A 35 5.47 -5.85 0.21
CA VAL A 35 6.29 -6.08 -0.96
C VAL A 35 7.67 -6.53 -0.49
N ASN A 36 8.07 -7.72 -0.90
CA ASN A 36 9.44 -8.21 -0.76
C ASN A 36 10.17 -8.02 -2.08
N PHE A 37 11.35 -7.41 -2.03
CA PHE A 37 12.19 -7.16 -3.19
C PHE A 37 13.25 -8.24 -3.36
N HIS A 38 13.80 -8.34 -4.57
CA HIS A 38 14.88 -9.30 -4.87
C HIS A 38 16.19 -9.02 -4.11
N ASP A 39 16.37 -7.81 -3.60
CA ASP A 39 17.53 -7.42 -2.78
C ASP A 39 17.37 -7.78 -1.29
N GLY A 40 16.27 -8.45 -0.92
CA GLY A 40 15.96 -8.83 0.46
C GLY A 40 15.30 -7.73 1.29
N ASN A 41 15.09 -6.53 0.73
CA ASN A 41 14.36 -5.47 1.42
C ASN A 41 12.85 -5.74 1.41
N GLU A 42 12.17 -5.19 2.41
CA GLU A 42 10.71 -5.18 2.51
C GLU A 42 10.19 -3.75 2.49
N TRP A 43 9.07 -3.54 1.81
CA TRP A 43 8.29 -2.33 1.91
C TRP A 43 6.83 -2.66 2.18
N SER A 44 6.17 -1.84 2.98
CA SER A 44 4.77 -2.03 3.28
C SER A 44 4.02 -0.71 3.43
N LYS A 45 2.70 -0.77 3.27
CA LYS A 45 1.86 0.42 3.28
C LYS A 45 0.40 0.14 3.63
N TRP A 46 -0.18 1.03 4.41
CA TRP A 46 -1.63 1.09 4.66
C TRP A 46 -2.36 1.92 3.60
N SER A 47 -3.58 1.53 3.27
CA SER A 47 -4.37 2.22 2.22
C SER A 47 -4.60 3.70 2.46
N ASN A 48 -4.67 4.13 3.72
CA ASN A 48 -4.93 5.51 4.09
C ASN A 48 -3.68 6.27 4.59
N GLU A 49 -2.48 5.71 4.44
CA GLU A 49 -1.24 6.39 4.81
C GLU A 49 -0.94 7.54 3.85
N TRP A 50 -0.92 8.77 4.36
CA TRP A 50 -0.43 10.05 3.80
C TRP A 50 -0.50 10.26 2.27
N ALA A 51 -1.13 11.37 1.84
CA ALA A 51 -1.20 11.83 0.44
C ALA A 51 -1.86 10.84 -0.54
N GLN A 52 -2.72 9.94 -0.03
CA GLN A 52 -3.47 9.00 -0.87
C GLN A 52 -4.66 9.69 -1.53
N PRO A 53 -5.10 9.19 -2.71
CA PRO A 53 -6.36 9.59 -3.31
C PRO A 53 -7.52 9.35 -2.33
N ARG A 54 -8.66 9.99 -2.56
CA ARG A 54 -9.85 9.75 -1.75
C ARG A 54 -10.40 8.35 -2.01
N ILE A 55 -9.97 7.39 -1.20
CA ILE A 55 -10.43 6.00 -1.22
C ILE A 55 -11.85 5.94 -0.65
N ARG A 56 -12.82 5.44 -1.44
CA ARG A 56 -14.22 5.36 -1.02
C ARG A 56 -14.60 3.97 -0.54
N ASN A 57 -13.99 2.94 -1.13
CA ASN A 57 -14.25 1.54 -0.82
C ASN A 57 -12.96 0.71 -0.87
N ILE A 58 -13.08 -0.59 -0.60
CA ILE A 58 -11.92 -1.50 -0.64
C ILE A 58 -11.38 -1.68 -2.06
N GLY A 59 -12.24 -1.63 -3.07
CA GLY A 59 -11.83 -1.72 -4.47
C GLY A 59 -10.86 -0.63 -4.88
N ASP A 60 -11.19 0.62 -4.56
CA ASP A 60 -10.32 1.77 -4.77
C ASP A 60 -8.96 1.58 -4.06
N ALA A 61 -9.00 1.06 -2.83
CA ALA A 61 -7.80 0.81 -2.04
C ALA A 61 -6.90 -0.24 -2.70
N VAL A 62 -7.47 -1.36 -3.14
CA VAL A 62 -6.76 -2.45 -3.83
C VAL A 62 -6.19 -1.96 -5.16
N ASN A 63 -6.97 -1.22 -5.95
CA ASN A 63 -6.52 -0.65 -7.23
C ASN A 63 -5.34 0.30 -7.04
N GLU A 64 -5.35 1.11 -5.98
CA GLU A 64 -4.24 1.99 -5.65
C GLU A 64 -2.98 1.20 -5.26
N MET A 65 -3.12 0.08 -4.56
CA MET A 65 -1.98 -0.82 -4.25
C MET A 65 -1.38 -1.41 -5.52
N PHE A 66 -2.20 -1.89 -6.46
CA PHE A 66 -1.72 -2.34 -7.76
C PHE A 66 -1.00 -1.22 -8.52
N ARG A 67 -1.57 -0.01 -8.53
CA ARG A 67 -0.96 1.16 -9.18
C ARG A 67 0.41 1.47 -8.58
N ILE A 68 0.54 1.48 -7.26
CA ILE A 68 1.81 1.74 -6.57
C ILE A 68 2.86 0.70 -6.95
N MET A 69 2.50 -0.59 -6.88
CA MET A 69 3.41 -1.67 -7.21
C MET A 69 3.92 -1.57 -8.65
N GLU A 70 3.02 -1.36 -9.61
CA GLU A 70 3.37 -1.24 -11.02
C GLU A 70 4.16 0.05 -11.33
N THR A 71 3.82 1.17 -10.69
CA THR A 71 4.47 2.46 -10.98
C THR A 71 5.88 2.54 -10.42
N TYR A 72 6.11 2.03 -9.21
CA TYR A 72 7.34 2.28 -8.45
C TYR A 72 8.24 1.05 -8.31
N PHE A 73 7.66 -0.15 -8.34
CA PHE A 73 8.35 -1.38 -7.94
C PHE A 73 8.48 -2.42 -9.05
N ARG A 74 7.89 -2.16 -10.23
CA ARG A 74 7.94 -3.07 -11.38
C ARG A 74 9.36 -3.57 -11.65
N GLY A 75 9.50 -4.89 -11.81
CA GLY A 75 10.76 -5.57 -12.10
C GLY A 75 11.72 -5.71 -10.92
N LYS A 76 11.38 -5.20 -9.73
CA LYS A 76 12.20 -5.35 -8.51
C LYS A 76 11.55 -6.26 -7.46
N VAL A 77 10.27 -6.56 -7.64
CA VAL A 77 9.44 -7.31 -6.68
C VAL A 77 9.70 -8.80 -6.82
N HIS A 78 10.13 -9.43 -5.74
CA HIS A 78 10.20 -10.88 -5.63
C HIS A 78 8.83 -11.47 -5.33
N SER A 79 8.14 -10.93 -4.34
CA SER A 79 6.78 -11.31 -3.96
C SER A 79 6.03 -10.12 -3.39
N ALA A 80 4.71 -10.10 -3.49
CA ALA A 80 3.87 -9.12 -2.80
C ALA A 80 2.54 -9.72 -2.35
N ALA A 81 1.88 -9.08 -1.39
CA ALA A 81 0.56 -9.49 -0.94
C ALA A 81 -0.28 -8.28 -0.55
N ILE A 82 -1.58 -8.35 -0.82
CA ILE A 82 -2.58 -7.35 -0.41
C ILE A 82 -3.57 -8.03 0.53
N PHE A 83 -3.82 -7.41 1.67
CA PHE A 83 -4.66 -7.93 2.75
C PHE A 83 -5.91 -7.05 2.96
N ASP A 84 -7.08 -7.67 3.15
CA ASP A 84 -8.29 -7.00 3.62
C ASP A 84 -8.13 -6.78 5.11
N THR A 85 -8.16 -5.51 5.53
CA THR A 85 -7.98 -5.17 6.94
C THR A 85 -9.23 -4.55 7.54
N ARG A 86 -10.38 -4.63 6.89
CA ARG A 86 -11.63 -4.03 7.40
C ARG A 86 -12.09 -4.68 8.71
N ILE A 87 -11.90 -5.99 8.86
CA ILE A 87 -12.34 -6.78 10.01
C ILE A 87 -11.25 -6.84 11.10
N ASN A 88 -10.03 -7.17 10.70
CA ASN A 88 -8.85 -7.41 11.54
C ASN A 88 -7.62 -6.73 10.90
N LYS A 89 -6.65 -6.30 11.72
CA LYS A 89 -5.48 -5.51 11.26
C LYS A 89 -4.19 -6.33 11.16
N ASP A 90 -4.34 -7.64 11.13
CA ASP A 90 -3.34 -8.67 10.91
C ASP A 90 -3.16 -8.96 9.41
N THR A 91 -2.01 -9.54 9.10
CA THR A 91 -1.59 -9.93 7.75
C THR A 91 -1.57 -11.45 7.62
N GLY A 92 -2.47 -12.13 8.32
CA GLY A 92 -2.62 -13.57 8.24
C GLY A 92 -3.19 -14.00 6.88
N ALA A 93 -3.08 -15.30 6.59
CA ALA A 93 -3.53 -15.87 5.33
C ALA A 93 -5.04 -15.65 5.10
N GLU A 94 -5.82 -15.61 6.17
CA GLU A 94 -7.27 -15.39 6.18
C GLU A 94 -7.71 -14.03 5.60
N ASN A 95 -6.82 -13.04 5.61
CA ASN A 95 -7.08 -11.71 5.08
C ASN A 95 -6.48 -11.47 3.71
N LYS A 96 -5.60 -12.36 3.27
CA LYS A 96 -4.88 -12.18 2.01
C LYS A 96 -5.88 -12.25 0.85
N ILE A 97 -5.98 -11.15 0.11
CA ILE A 97 -6.86 -11.01 -1.05
C ILE A 97 -6.11 -11.39 -2.33
N TYR A 98 -4.89 -10.87 -2.44
CA TYR A 98 -4.03 -11.06 -3.60
C TYR A 98 -2.62 -11.43 -3.19
N GLN A 99 -1.99 -12.27 -4.01
CA GLN A 99 -0.61 -12.69 -3.89
C GLN A 99 0.08 -12.50 -5.25
N PHE A 100 1.24 -11.85 -5.24
CA PHE A 100 2.10 -11.71 -6.40
C PHE A 100 3.30 -12.62 -6.26
N GLU A 101 3.44 -13.55 -7.19
CA GLU A 101 4.58 -14.47 -7.28
C GLU A 101 4.84 -14.81 -8.73
N ASN A 102 6.10 -15.11 -9.08
CA ASN A 102 6.50 -15.49 -10.44
C ASN A 102 6.01 -14.51 -11.53
N GLY A 103 5.95 -13.22 -11.21
CA GLY A 103 5.56 -12.18 -12.16
C GLY A 103 4.05 -12.01 -12.35
N VAL A 104 3.20 -12.72 -11.61
CA VAL A 104 1.74 -12.68 -11.77
C VAL A 104 1.00 -12.47 -10.46
N TRP A 105 -0.11 -11.73 -10.52
CA TRP A 105 -1.05 -11.62 -9.41
C TRP A 105 -2.07 -12.75 -9.45
N LYS A 106 -2.24 -13.43 -8.32
CA LYS A 106 -3.26 -14.44 -8.05
C LYS A 106 -4.21 -13.90 -7.00
N MET A 107 -5.50 -14.18 -7.18
CA MET A 107 -6.52 -13.88 -6.19
C MET A 107 -6.62 -15.06 -5.23
N GLU A 108 -6.41 -14.81 -3.95
CA GLU A 108 -6.46 -15.81 -2.88
C GLU A 108 -7.85 -15.84 -2.23
N LYS A 109 -8.48 -14.68 -2.10
CA LYS A 109 -9.80 -14.55 -1.48
C LYS A 109 -10.64 -13.49 -2.18
N GLN A 110 -11.89 -13.83 -2.45
CA GLN A 110 -12.86 -12.88 -2.97
C GLN A 110 -13.33 -11.92 -1.87
N PHE A 111 -13.57 -10.67 -2.22
CA PHE A 111 -14.06 -9.63 -1.33
C PHE A 111 -15.20 -8.86 -2.00
N ASN A 112 -16.13 -8.37 -1.19
CA ASN A 112 -17.23 -7.53 -1.66
C ASN A 112 -16.75 -6.08 -1.78
N TRP A 113 -17.08 -5.47 -2.93
CA TRP A 113 -16.69 -4.13 -3.37
C TRP A 113 -17.38 -3.02 -2.57
#